data_AF-A0A3N4IY88-F1
#
_entry.id   AF-A0A3N4IY88-F1
#
_cell.length_a   1.000
_cell.length_b   1.000
_cell.length_c   1.000
_cell.angle_alpha   90.00
_cell.angle_beta   90.00
_cell.angle_gamma   90.00
#
_symmetry.space_group_name_H-M   'P 1'
#
loop_
_entity.id
_entity.type
_entity.pdbx_description
1 polymer ?
#
loop_
_entity_poly.entity_id
_entity_poly.type
_entity_poly.pdbx_seq_one_letter_code
_entity_poly.pdbx_strand_id
1 'polypeptide(L)'
;MLKQLTEKAIPAFETSFPGCQGLFAFDNAKNHQKYASDTLQSGNLNLTPGGKNTLPMRDGWFKKAGNPVTIHTQCMILHDGHVKGLKIVLEERGLWPTNRKLLTQCTIPGDTPGQRKPNPACKYGSNTDCCAHALLSSQLDFQAQKGELQETLEAAGHMVIFYPSFHYE
;
A
#
# COMPACT_ATOMS: atom_id res chain seq x y z
N MET A 1 -12.83 -8.02 -13.88
CA MET A 1 -11.62 -7.64 -14.63
C MET A 1 -10.50 -8.66 -14.43
N LEU A 2 -9.92 -8.79 -13.23
CA LEU A 2 -8.80 -9.72 -12.97
C LEU A 2 -9.05 -11.14 -13.48
N LYS A 3 -10.22 -11.71 -13.15
CA LYS A 3 -10.64 -13.03 -13.64
C LYS A 3 -10.60 -13.18 -15.17
N GLN A 4 -11.03 -12.16 -15.92
CA GLN A 4 -10.97 -12.20 -17.38
C GLN A 4 -9.52 -12.14 -17.88
N LEU A 5 -8.66 -11.40 -17.20
CA LEU A 5 -7.26 -11.32 -17.55
C LEU A 5 -6.58 -12.69 -17.35
N THR A 6 -6.72 -13.27 -16.14
CA THR A 6 -6.04 -14.50 -15.75
C THR A 6 -6.58 -15.75 -16.43
N GLU A 7 -7.89 -15.82 -16.66
CA GLU A 7 -8.52 -17.03 -17.21
C GLU A 7 -8.72 -17.00 -18.72
N LYS A 8 -8.57 -15.83 -19.36
CA LYS A 8 -8.82 -15.69 -20.81
C LYS A 8 -7.70 -15.00 -21.55
N ALA A 9 -7.40 -13.75 -21.21
CA ALA A 9 -6.51 -12.92 -22.02
C ALA A 9 -5.06 -13.43 -22.00
N ILE A 10 -4.51 -13.72 -20.82
CA ILE A 10 -3.15 -14.27 -20.68
C ILE A 10 -3.05 -15.65 -21.36
N PRO A 11 -3.91 -16.64 -21.05
CA PRO A 11 -3.85 -17.95 -21.72
C PRO A 11 -3.98 -17.87 -23.25
N ALA A 12 -4.87 -17.02 -23.76
CA ALA A 12 -5.04 -16.84 -25.20
C ALA A 12 -3.78 -16.24 -25.86
N PHE A 13 -3.16 -15.25 -25.21
CA PHE A 13 -1.91 -14.66 -25.67
C PHE A 13 -0.77 -15.69 -25.68
N GLU A 14 -0.52 -16.37 -24.56
CA GLU A 14 0.56 -17.36 -24.43
C GLU A 14 0.41 -18.53 -25.40
N THR A 15 -0.83 -18.96 -25.67
CA THR A 15 -1.13 -19.99 -26.67
C THR A 15 -0.83 -19.50 -28.09
N SER A 16 -1.15 -18.24 -28.39
CA SER A 16 -0.97 -17.67 -29.73
C SER A 16 0.47 -17.24 -30.01
N PHE A 17 1.22 -16.87 -28.96
CA PHE A 17 2.59 -16.35 -29.03
C PHE A 17 3.51 -17.01 -27.99
N PRO A 18 3.83 -18.31 -28.13
CA PRO A 18 4.64 -19.02 -27.15
C PRO A 18 6.03 -18.39 -26.96
N GLY A 19 6.44 -18.19 -25.71
CA GLY A 19 7.75 -17.64 -25.36
C GLY A 19 7.89 -16.12 -25.54
N CYS A 20 6.84 -15.43 -26.00
CA CYS A 20 6.83 -13.97 -26.11
C CYS A 20 6.40 -13.30 -24.80
N GLN A 21 6.94 -12.11 -24.55
CA GLN A 21 6.47 -11.23 -23.47
C GLN A 21 5.43 -10.25 -24.02
N GLY A 22 4.20 -10.31 -23.49
CA GLY A 22 3.13 -9.38 -23.84
C GLY A 22 3.26 -8.04 -23.13
N LEU A 23 2.90 -6.94 -23.82
CA LEU A 23 2.71 -5.62 -23.23
C LEU A 23 1.22 -5.30 -23.21
N PHE A 24 0.62 -5.26 -22.01
CA PHE A 24 -0.79 -4.97 -21.81
C PHE A 24 -0.97 -3.48 -21.47
N ALA A 25 -1.74 -2.77 -22.30
CA ALA A 25 -2.03 -1.36 -22.09
C ALA A 25 -3.46 -1.18 -21.59
N PHE A 26 -3.62 -0.47 -20.47
CA PHE A 26 -4.92 -0.15 -19.88
C PHE A 26 -5.15 1.35 -19.84
N ASP A 27 -6.42 1.75 -19.98
CA ASP A 27 -6.83 3.10 -19.62
C ASP A 27 -6.72 3.31 -18.09
N ASN A 28 -6.80 4.56 -17.64
CA ASN A 28 -6.66 4.92 -16.23
C ASN A 28 -7.96 4.72 -15.43
N ALA A 29 -8.76 3.72 -15.77
CA ALA A 29 -10.02 3.46 -15.10
C ALA A 29 -9.80 3.01 -13.64
N LYS A 30 -10.65 3.47 -12.72
CA LYS A 30 -10.48 3.25 -11.26
C LYS A 30 -10.45 1.77 -10.86
N ASN A 31 -11.14 0.93 -11.62
CA ASN A 31 -11.15 -0.53 -11.43
C ASN A 31 -9.76 -1.17 -11.65
N HIS A 32 -8.86 -0.52 -12.39
CA HIS A 32 -7.50 -1.01 -12.66
C HIS A 32 -6.52 -0.67 -11.52
N GLN A 33 -6.88 0.31 -10.69
CA GLN A 33 -6.08 0.78 -9.55
C GLN A 33 -6.39 0.04 -8.24
N LYS A 34 -7.16 -1.05 -8.30
CA LYS A 34 -7.48 -1.84 -7.12
C LYS A 34 -6.22 -2.56 -6.64
N TYR A 35 -5.89 -2.39 -5.37
CA TYR A 35 -4.83 -3.15 -4.69
C TYR A 35 -5.31 -4.56 -4.31
N ALA A 36 -4.38 -5.49 -4.17
CA ALA A 36 -4.68 -6.83 -3.64
C ALA A 36 -5.18 -6.72 -2.19
N SER A 37 -5.97 -7.69 -1.74
CA SER A 37 -6.61 -7.66 -0.42
C SER A 37 -5.64 -7.63 0.76
N ASP A 38 -4.41 -8.12 0.55
CA ASP A 38 -3.34 -8.22 1.53
C ASP A 38 -2.26 -7.14 1.36
N THR A 39 -2.49 -6.14 0.52
CA THR A 39 -1.51 -5.07 0.22
C THR A 39 -1.13 -4.28 1.47
N LEU A 40 0.15 -3.87 1.58
CA LEU A 40 0.60 -2.99 2.65
C LEU A 40 -0.03 -1.59 2.54
N GLN A 41 -1.03 -1.33 3.39
CA GLN A 41 -1.69 -0.04 3.48
C GLN A 41 -1.79 0.38 4.93
N SER A 42 -1.17 1.52 5.27
CA SER A 42 -1.19 2.02 6.65
C SER A 42 -2.63 2.24 7.14
N GLY A 43 -3.56 2.62 6.26
CA GLY A 43 -4.97 2.83 6.58
C GLY A 43 -5.71 1.58 7.08
N ASN A 44 -5.16 0.39 6.86
CA ASN A 44 -5.68 -0.89 7.35
C ASN A 44 -5.13 -1.27 8.74
N LEU A 45 -4.39 -0.37 9.39
CA LEU A 45 -3.80 -0.58 10.70
C LEU A 45 -4.40 0.37 11.74
N ASN A 46 -4.68 -0.18 12.92
CA ASN A 46 -4.97 0.62 14.11
C ASN A 46 -3.66 1.04 14.78
N LEU A 47 -3.74 1.98 15.73
CA LEU A 47 -2.56 2.40 16.49
C LEU A 47 -2.00 1.25 17.33
N THR A 48 -2.90 0.49 17.96
CA THR A 48 -2.63 -0.72 18.74
C THR A 48 -2.96 -1.97 17.91
N PRO A 49 -2.45 -3.15 18.28
CA PRO A 49 -2.78 -4.39 17.59
C PRO A 49 -4.27 -4.71 17.55
N GLY A 50 -4.68 -5.39 16.49
CA GLY A 50 -6.06 -5.82 16.28
C GLY A 50 -7.07 -4.67 16.21
N GLY A 51 -8.29 -4.92 16.70
CA GLY A 51 -9.38 -3.97 16.69
C GLY A 51 -10.28 -4.06 15.46
N LYS A 52 -11.23 -3.12 15.34
CA LYS A 52 -12.13 -3.05 14.19
C LYS A 52 -11.39 -2.49 12.98
N ASN A 53 -11.80 -2.87 11.77
CA ASN A 53 -11.30 -2.34 10.50
C ASN A 53 -9.81 -2.64 10.20
N THR A 54 -9.18 -3.59 10.89
CA THR A 54 -7.87 -4.11 10.47
C THR A 54 -8.03 -5.22 9.45
N LEU A 55 -7.25 -5.17 8.37
CA LEU A 55 -7.15 -6.24 7.39
C LEU A 55 -5.77 -6.89 7.51
N PRO A 56 -5.68 -8.24 7.42
CA PRO A 56 -4.40 -8.91 7.28
C PRO A 56 -3.64 -8.36 6.06
N MET A 57 -2.34 -8.16 6.21
CA MET A 57 -1.47 -7.72 5.12
C MET A 57 -0.30 -8.68 4.99
N ARG A 58 0.24 -8.76 3.78
CA ARG A 58 1.50 -9.43 3.48
C ARG A 58 2.65 -8.83 4.29
N ASP A 59 3.72 -9.60 4.41
CA ASP A 59 4.92 -9.11 5.07
C ASP A 59 5.56 -7.99 4.25
N GLY A 60 6.07 -6.99 4.96
CA GLY A 60 6.78 -5.87 4.38
C GLY A 60 8.29 -6.01 4.52
N TRP A 61 8.98 -4.94 4.16
CA TRP A 61 10.42 -4.86 4.29
C TRP A 61 10.86 -3.44 4.57
N PHE A 62 11.98 -3.27 5.25
CA PHE A 62 12.50 -1.94 5.55
C PHE A 62 14.01 -1.93 5.69
N LYS A 63 14.56 -0.72 5.59
CA LYS A 63 15.98 -0.44 5.80
C LYS A 63 16.10 0.49 6.99
N LYS A 64 16.98 0.19 7.93
CA LYS A 64 17.23 1.06 9.10
C LYS A 64 18.14 2.21 8.69
N ALA A 65 17.90 3.41 9.23
CA ALA A 65 18.70 4.59 8.90
C ALA A 65 20.22 4.39 9.14
N GLY A 66 20.59 3.65 10.19
CA GLY A 66 22.00 3.34 10.50
C GLY A 66 22.61 2.19 9.68
N ASN A 67 21.83 1.47 8.89
CA ASN A 67 22.30 0.40 8.00
C ASN A 67 21.38 0.28 6.76
N PRO A 68 21.54 1.17 5.77
CA PRO A 68 20.66 1.21 4.60
C PRO A 68 20.94 0.08 3.58
N VAL A 69 21.99 -0.71 3.79
CA VAL A 69 22.36 -1.83 2.91
C VAL A 69 21.53 -3.06 3.25
N THR A 70 21.32 -3.34 4.53
CA THR A 70 20.56 -4.51 4.97
C THR A 70 19.06 -4.28 4.86
N ILE A 71 18.38 -5.20 4.17
CA ILE A 71 16.91 -5.27 4.12
C ILE A 71 16.44 -6.17 5.27
N HIS A 72 15.50 -5.68 6.07
CA HIS A 72 14.87 -6.42 7.14
C HIS A 72 13.44 -6.79 6.72
N THR A 73 13.04 -8.05 6.93
CA THR A 73 11.65 -8.48 6.78
C THR A 73 10.82 -7.96 7.94
N GLN A 74 9.62 -7.47 7.63
CA GLN A 74 8.64 -6.99 8.59
C GLN A 74 7.41 -7.89 8.57
N CYS A 75 7.29 -8.79 9.56
CA CYS A 75 6.04 -9.52 9.74
C CYS A 75 4.93 -8.57 10.19
N MET A 76 3.75 -8.64 9.56
CA MET A 76 2.62 -7.75 9.86
C MET A 76 1.61 -8.36 10.84
N ILE A 77 1.76 -9.63 11.16
CA ILE A 77 0.91 -10.39 12.08
C ILE A 77 1.71 -10.73 13.34
N LEU A 78 1.07 -10.65 14.50
CA LEU A 78 1.62 -11.08 15.78
C LEU A 78 1.49 -12.61 15.93
N HIS A 79 2.26 -13.18 16.85
CA HIS A 79 2.24 -14.63 17.14
C HIS A 79 0.85 -15.13 17.60
N ASP A 80 0.01 -14.26 18.15
CA ASP A 80 -1.36 -14.56 18.58
C ASP A 80 -2.39 -14.43 17.44
N GLY A 81 -1.95 -14.13 16.21
CA GLY A 81 -2.78 -13.99 15.02
C GLY A 81 -3.35 -12.59 14.79
N HIS A 82 -3.14 -11.63 15.70
CA HIS A 82 -3.62 -10.26 15.50
C HIS A 82 -2.74 -9.47 14.53
N VAL A 83 -3.34 -8.61 13.71
CA VAL A 83 -2.59 -7.63 12.90
C VAL A 83 -1.86 -6.68 13.85
N LYS A 84 -0.58 -6.42 13.60
CA LYS A 84 0.23 -5.47 14.38
C LYS A 84 -0.40 -4.08 14.35
N GLY A 85 -0.17 -3.29 15.40
CA GLY A 85 -0.53 -1.87 15.39
C GLY A 85 0.55 -1.02 14.72
N LEU A 86 0.18 0.17 14.24
CA LEU A 86 1.11 1.18 13.70
C LEU A 86 2.28 1.44 14.65
N LYS A 87 1.99 1.50 15.96
CA LYS A 87 3.03 1.74 16.97
C LYS A 87 4.10 0.66 16.95
N ILE A 88 3.70 -0.62 16.96
CA ILE A 88 4.64 -1.75 16.96
C ILE A 88 5.50 -1.73 15.71
N VAL A 89 4.88 -1.59 14.53
CA VAL A 89 5.59 -1.57 13.25
C VAL A 89 6.59 -0.41 13.20
N LEU A 90 6.20 0.78 13.67
CA LEU A 90 7.10 1.93 13.71
C LEU A 90 8.23 1.78 14.75
N GLU A 91 7.96 1.16 15.90
CA GLU A 91 8.98 0.86 16.92
C GLU A 91 10.01 -0.16 16.38
N GLU A 92 9.56 -1.24 15.75
CA GLU A 92 10.43 -2.25 15.11
C GLU A 92 11.31 -1.66 14.01
N ARG A 93 10.80 -0.64 13.30
CA ARG A 93 11.53 0.13 12.29
C ARG A 93 12.44 1.21 12.86
N GLY A 94 12.39 1.49 14.16
CA GLY A 94 13.15 2.56 14.81
C GLY A 94 12.66 3.97 14.44
N LEU A 95 11.38 4.11 14.06
CA LEU A 95 10.76 5.35 13.61
C LEU A 95 9.81 5.96 14.65
N TRP A 96 9.46 5.20 15.70
CA TRP A 96 8.60 5.72 16.75
C TRP A 96 9.36 6.72 17.63
N PRO A 97 8.90 7.98 17.76
CA PRO A 97 9.63 9.00 18.51
C PRO A 97 9.60 8.74 20.02
N THR A 98 10.75 8.92 20.68
CA THR A 98 10.89 8.73 22.14
C THR A 98 10.34 9.91 22.94
N ASN A 99 10.40 11.10 22.37
CA ASN A 99 10.13 12.39 23.04
C ASN A 99 8.71 12.94 22.78
N ARG A 100 7.88 12.24 22.00
CA ARG A 100 6.49 12.62 21.75
C ARG A 100 5.61 11.41 21.41
N LYS A 101 4.30 11.57 21.56
CA LYS A 101 3.33 10.60 21.04
C LYS A 101 2.87 11.05 19.66
N LEU A 102 2.80 10.10 18.72
CA LEU A 102 2.14 10.32 17.44
C LEU A 102 0.64 10.09 17.59
N LEU A 103 -0.15 10.97 16.98
CA LEU A 103 -1.55 10.68 16.70
C LEU A 103 -1.63 9.56 15.65
N THR A 104 -2.68 8.75 15.69
CA THR A 104 -2.97 7.77 14.64
C THR A 104 -3.09 8.47 13.28
N GLN A 105 -3.99 9.46 13.20
CA GLN A 105 -4.33 10.23 12.00
C GLN A 105 -4.54 11.70 12.39
N CYS A 106 -3.90 12.65 11.69
CA CYS A 106 -4.27 14.06 11.86
C CYS A 106 -5.66 14.32 11.25
N THR A 107 -6.41 15.21 11.87
CA THR A 107 -7.75 15.60 11.43
C THR A 107 -7.87 17.11 11.26
N ILE A 108 -8.73 17.53 10.35
CA ILE A 108 -9.14 18.93 10.12
C ILE A 108 -10.66 19.06 10.34
N PRO A 109 -11.18 20.27 10.58
CA PRO A 109 -12.62 20.51 10.63
C PRO A 109 -13.32 19.98 9.37
N GLY A 110 -14.47 19.34 9.58
CA GLY A 110 -15.36 18.86 8.53
C GLY A 110 -16.26 19.98 7.98
N ASP A 111 -17.28 19.57 7.24
CA ASP A 111 -18.17 20.51 6.56
C ASP A 111 -19.30 20.99 7.50
N THR A 112 -19.54 20.26 8.59
CA THR A 112 -20.49 20.62 9.65
C THR A 112 -19.80 20.90 11.00
N PRO A 113 -20.40 21.73 11.88
CA PRO A 113 -19.86 21.99 13.21
C PRO A 113 -19.68 20.69 14.01
N GLY A 114 -18.47 20.49 14.56
CA GLY A 114 -18.12 19.30 15.35
C GLY A 114 -17.66 18.10 14.51
N GLN A 115 -17.86 18.09 13.20
CA GLN A 115 -17.31 17.05 12.33
C GLN A 115 -15.80 17.23 12.18
N ARG A 116 -15.06 16.12 12.14
CA ARG A 116 -13.65 16.10 11.77
C ARG A 116 -13.40 15.10 10.65
N LYS A 117 -12.59 15.49 9.68
CA LYS A 117 -12.18 14.64 8.55
C LYS A 117 -10.67 14.41 8.56
N PRO A 118 -10.17 13.28 8.01
CA PRO A 118 -8.74 13.05 7.88
C PRO A 118 -8.08 14.20 7.14
N ASN A 119 -6.94 14.68 7.63
CA ASN A 119 -6.19 15.74 6.98
C ASN A 119 -5.58 15.20 5.67
N PRO A 120 -5.98 15.70 4.48
CA PRO A 120 -5.43 15.23 3.21
C PRO A 120 -3.92 15.54 3.08
N ALA A 121 -3.39 16.54 3.78
CA ALA A 121 -1.96 16.84 3.79
C ALA A 121 -1.10 15.68 4.34
N CYS A 122 -1.68 14.76 5.12
CA CYS A 122 -0.98 13.56 5.59
C CYS A 122 -0.72 12.54 4.47
N LYS A 123 -1.47 12.59 3.36
CA LYS A 123 -1.32 11.64 2.25
C LYS A 123 -0.21 12.04 1.28
N TYR A 124 0.04 13.34 1.15
CA TYR A 124 1.06 13.88 0.26
C TYR A 124 2.28 14.22 1.11
N GLY A 125 3.36 13.44 0.99
CA GLY A 125 4.57 13.38 1.83
C GLY A 125 5.34 14.66 2.15
N SER A 126 4.73 15.83 1.99
CA SER A 126 5.16 17.13 2.52
C SER A 126 5.31 17.18 4.04
N ASN A 127 4.69 16.26 4.79
CA ASN A 127 4.79 16.19 6.26
C ASN A 127 4.70 14.73 6.76
N THR A 128 5.67 13.90 6.38
CA THR A 128 5.71 12.45 6.70
C THR A 128 5.68 12.17 8.20
N ASP A 129 6.09 13.12 9.04
CA ASP A 129 6.26 12.90 10.48
C ASP A 129 5.10 13.47 11.33
N CYS A 130 3.96 13.78 10.70
CA CYS A 130 2.83 14.39 11.40
C CYS A 130 1.98 13.40 12.21
N CYS A 131 1.80 12.17 11.72
CA CYS A 131 1.04 11.10 12.38
C CYS A 131 1.59 9.73 12.00
N ALA A 132 1.16 8.70 12.73
CA ALA A 132 1.62 7.33 12.54
C ALA A 132 1.28 6.78 11.13
N HIS A 133 0.08 7.09 10.60
CA HIS A 133 -0.27 6.71 9.22
C HIS A 133 0.63 7.36 8.18
N ALA A 134 0.85 8.67 8.25
CA ALA A 134 1.71 9.39 7.29
C ALA A 134 3.14 8.85 7.32
N LEU A 135 3.66 8.61 8.52
CA LEU A 135 5.03 8.12 8.72
C LEU A 135 5.19 6.72 8.14
N LEU A 136 4.29 5.80 8.45
CA LEU A 136 4.35 4.45 7.90
C LEU A 136 4.08 4.43 6.40
N SER A 137 3.11 5.20 5.91
CA SER A 137 2.82 5.33 4.48
C SER A 137 4.02 5.84 3.70
N SER A 138 4.85 6.71 4.27
CA SER A 138 6.05 7.24 3.60
C SER A 138 7.17 6.21 3.41
N GLN A 139 7.07 5.04 4.05
CA GLN A 139 8.06 3.99 3.94
C GLN A 139 8.08 3.39 2.53
N LEU A 140 9.29 2.99 2.10
CA LEU A 140 9.52 2.55 0.72
C LEU A 140 8.65 1.37 0.30
N ASP A 141 8.50 0.37 1.17
CA ASP A 141 7.68 -0.81 0.88
C ASP A 141 6.19 -0.50 0.80
N PHE A 142 5.69 0.45 1.61
CA PHE A 142 4.31 0.95 1.52
C PHE A 142 4.07 1.78 0.25
N GLN A 143 5.06 2.55 -0.21
CA GLN A 143 4.97 3.30 -1.47
C GLN A 143 5.17 2.42 -2.72
N ALA A 144 5.90 1.32 -2.58
CA ALA A 144 6.21 0.41 -3.68
C ALA A 144 5.07 -0.57 -4.03
N GLN A 145 3.97 -0.57 -3.28
CA GLN A 145 2.83 -1.44 -3.55
C GLN A 145 2.23 -1.13 -4.93
N LYS A 146 1.90 -2.18 -5.69
CA LYS A 146 1.33 -2.08 -7.04
C LYS A 146 -0.12 -2.54 -7.02
N GLY A 147 -0.89 -2.11 -8.02
CA GLY A 147 -2.26 -2.60 -8.19
C GLY A 147 -2.28 -4.11 -8.46
N GLU A 148 -3.33 -4.79 -8.00
CA GLU A 148 -3.56 -6.23 -8.14
C GLU A 148 -3.41 -6.69 -9.60
N LEU A 149 -3.89 -5.87 -10.54
CA LEU A 149 -3.77 -6.10 -11.97
C LEU A 149 -2.31 -6.12 -12.43
N GLN A 150 -1.52 -5.13 -12.00
CA GLN A 150 -0.12 -5.01 -12.38
C GLN A 150 0.70 -6.15 -11.77
N GLU A 151 0.49 -6.46 -10.49
CA GLU A 151 1.14 -7.60 -9.82
C GLU A 151 0.86 -8.91 -10.58
N THR A 152 -0.39 -9.11 -11.00
CA THR A 152 -0.80 -10.32 -11.72
C THR A 152 -0.13 -10.46 -13.09
N LEU A 153 -0.01 -9.36 -13.84
CA LEU A 153 0.65 -9.36 -15.15
C LEU A 153 2.16 -9.60 -15.03
N GLU A 154 2.80 -8.89 -14.10
CA GLU A 154 4.23 -9.04 -13.87
C GLU A 154 4.57 -10.45 -13.36
N ALA A 155 3.72 -11.04 -12.51
CA ALA A 155 3.86 -12.42 -12.05
C ALA A 155 3.71 -13.46 -13.16
N ALA A 156 2.91 -13.17 -14.19
CA ALA A 156 2.83 -13.97 -15.41
C ALA A 156 3.99 -13.70 -16.40
N GLY A 157 4.96 -12.86 -16.03
CA GLY A 157 6.10 -12.52 -16.88
C GLY A 157 5.76 -11.52 -18.00
N HIS A 158 4.65 -10.81 -17.90
CA HIS A 158 4.21 -9.81 -18.87
C HIS A 158 4.43 -8.37 -18.37
N MET A 159 4.46 -7.42 -19.30
CA MET A 159 4.58 -5.99 -19.00
C MET A 159 3.21 -5.33 -19.00
N VAL A 160 3.08 -4.25 -18.23
CA VAL A 160 1.86 -3.44 -18.17
C VAL A 160 2.18 -1.95 -18.24
N ILE A 161 1.35 -1.20 -18.97
CA ILE A 161 1.36 0.27 -18.96
C ILE A 161 -0.05 0.80 -18.72
N PHE A 162 -0.13 1.94 -18.03
CA PHE A 162 -1.36 2.67 -17.79
C PHE A 162 -1.27 4.02 -18.51
N TYR A 163 -2.26 4.32 -19.35
CA TYR A 163 -2.33 5.63 -19.98
C TYR A 163 -2.60 6.73 -18.94
N PRO A 164 -2.14 7.98 -19.16
CA PRO A 164 -2.45 9.10 -18.29
C PRO A 164 -3.97 9.30 -18.11
N SER A 165 -4.38 9.93 -17.00
CA SER A 165 -5.76 10.39 -16.89
C SER A 165 -5.98 11.48 -17.94
N PHE A 166 -6.89 11.25 -18.88
CA PHE A 166 -7.29 12.28 -19.82
C PHE A 166 -8.32 13.17 -19.13
N HIS A 167 -7.92 14.36 -18.72
CA HIS A 167 -8.84 15.44 -18.34
C HIS A 167 -9.01 16.33 -19.57
N TYR A 168 -10.14 16.23 -20.28
CA TYR A 168 -10.55 17.32 -21.16
C TYR A 168 -10.86 18.51 -20.23
N GLU A 169 -10.06 19.56 -20.31
CA GLU A 169 -10.43 20.89 -19.79
C GLU A 169 -11.56 21.50 -20.62
#